data_AF-A0A8C0HAW3-F1
#
_entry.id   AF-A0A8C0HAW3-F1
#
_cell.length_a   1.000
_cell.length_b   1.000
_cell.length_c   1.000
_cell.angle_alpha   90.00
_cell.angle_beta   90.00
_cell.angle_gamma   90.00
#
_symmetry.space_group_name_H-M   'P 1'
#
loop_
_entity.id
_entity.type
_entity.pdbx_description
1 polymer ?
#
loop_
_entity_poly.entity_id
_entity_poly.type
_entity_poly.pdbx_seq_one_letter_code
_entity_poly.pdbx_strand_id
1 'polypeptide(L)'
;MQAVRQDPVLGGSETFNSFLRKAQQETQQIPTEEVPLEVLLSNGQKVTVTILTSDQTEDVLEAVASKLDLPEDLVGYFSLFLAREAKDGAFSFLRKLQEFELPYVSVTSLRSPEYKIILRKSYWDSSYDDDVMEQRVGLNLLYAQTVSDIERGWILVTKEQHRQLKSLQEKVSKKEFIRLAQTLKYYGYLKFEPCITDFPEKGCQVIVSAGNSELNFQVRLPSEQIKEGSFKVTRMRCWRVTSSVPTSTGPPGSSPGKAEVKLELAFEYLMSKDRLQWVTITSPQAIMLSICLQSMVDELMVKKSGGSIRKMFRRRANGALRRSDSQQAVKSPPLLESPDGSREPMLKLSSKLTSVSLRGISHSGSASDLGANDFHGNYAFEGIGDEDL
;
A
#
# COMPACT_ATOMS: atom_id res chain seq x y z
N MET A 1 -17.20 3.56 -4.03
CA MET A 1 -16.00 4.22 -3.46
C MET A 1 -14.73 3.79 -4.18
N GLN A 2 -14.36 2.50 -4.15
CA GLN A 2 -13.13 2.02 -4.81
C GLN A 2 -13.15 2.22 -6.34
N ALA A 3 -14.28 1.90 -7.01
CA ALA A 3 -14.45 2.16 -8.44
C ALA A 3 -14.40 3.66 -8.81
N VAL A 4 -14.98 4.53 -7.96
CA VAL A 4 -14.96 6.00 -8.15
C VAL A 4 -13.53 6.55 -8.08
N ARG A 5 -12.69 5.96 -7.23
CA ARG A 5 -11.29 6.34 -7.09
C ARG A 5 -10.43 5.94 -8.29
N GLN A 6 -10.76 4.82 -8.93
CA GLN A 6 -10.00 4.31 -10.08
C GLN A 6 -10.24 5.11 -11.36
N ASP A 7 -11.30 5.90 -11.38
CA ASP A 7 -11.52 6.87 -12.45
C ASP A 7 -10.40 7.95 -12.40
N PRO A 8 -9.60 8.12 -13.46
CA PRO A 8 -8.48 9.06 -13.45
C PRO A 8 -8.89 10.52 -13.22
N VAL A 9 -10.13 10.89 -13.56
CA VAL A 9 -10.66 12.24 -13.40
C VAL A 9 -11.15 12.45 -11.98
N LEU A 10 -11.87 11.48 -11.42
CA LEU A 10 -12.42 11.59 -10.06
C LEU A 10 -11.38 11.31 -8.98
N GLY A 11 -10.47 10.35 -9.19
CA GLY A 11 -9.38 10.04 -8.25
C GLY A 11 -8.37 11.17 -8.08
N GLY A 12 -8.14 11.96 -9.14
CA GLY A 12 -7.32 13.18 -9.11
C GLY A 12 -8.08 14.45 -8.76
N SER A 13 -9.39 14.37 -8.52
CA SER A 13 -10.23 15.55 -8.25
C SER A 13 -10.00 16.08 -6.84
N GLU A 14 -9.58 17.34 -6.74
CA GLU A 14 -9.38 18.02 -5.46
C GLU A 14 -10.70 18.12 -4.67
N THR A 15 -11.83 18.29 -5.34
CA THR A 15 -13.15 18.30 -4.67
C THR A 15 -13.45 16.96 -4.01
N PHE A 16 -13.15 15.85 -4.70
CA PHE A 16 -13.38 14.51 -4.17
C PHE A 16 -12.41 14.18 -3.04
N ASN A 17 -11.13 14.48 -3.21
CA ASN A 17 -10.12 14.28 -2.16
C ASN A 17 -10.42 15.15 -0.92
N SER A 18 -10.84 16.40 -1.11
CA SER A 18 -11.29 17.28 -0.02
C SER A 18 -12.49 16.74 0.72
N PHE A 19 -13.47 16.15 0.02
CA PHE A 19 -14.59 15.46 0.65
C PHE A 19 -14.13 14.29 1.53
N LEU A 20 -13.24 13.43 1.02
CA LEU A 20 -12.70 12.29 1.79
C LEU A 20 -11.90 12.72 3.02
N ARG A 21 -11.16 13.83 2.92
CA ARG A 21 -10.42 14.41 4.06
C ARG A 21 -11.35 14.89 5.15
N LYS A 22 -12.36 15.68 4.80
CA LYS A 22 -13.37 16.18 5.75
C LYS A 22 -14.10 15.03 6.42
N ALA A 23 -14.48 14.00 5.65
CA ALA A 23 -15.13 12.81 6.20
C ALA A 23 -14.26 12.08 7.25
N GLN A 24 -12.94 12.00 7.05
CA GLN A 24 -12.02 11.41 8.04
C GLN A 24 -11.98 12.23 9.33
N GLN A 25 -11.85 13.56 9.22
CA GLN A 25 -11.80 14.46 10.39
C GLN A 25 -13.12 14.45 11.17
N GLU A 26 -14.26 14.51 10.47
CA GLU A 26 -15.60 14.48 11.09
C GLU A 26 -15.86 13.14 11.79
N THR A 27 -15.46 12.02 11.18
CA THR A 27 -15.66 10.67 11.75
C THR A 27 -14.83 10.46 13.01
N GLN A 28 -13.59 10.95 13.02
CA GLN A 28 -12.68 10.76 14.15
C GLN A 28 -12.78 11.89 15.18
N GLN A 29 -13.44 12.99 14.84
CA GLN A 29 -13.60 14.18 15.69
C GLN A 29 -12.26 14.75 16.18
N ILE A 30 -11.22 14.66 15.35
CA ILE A 30 -9.87 15.14 15.69
C ILE A 30 -9.77 16.60 15.24
N PRO A 31 -9.51 17.56 16.16
CA PRO A 31 -9.31 18.96 15.80
C PRO A 31 -8.02 19.13 15.03
N THR A 32 -7.93 20.20 14.23
CA THR A 32 -6.68 20.61 13.58
C THR A 32 -5.75 21.23 14.62
N GLU A 33 -4.64 20.55 14.92
CA GLU A 33 -3.64 21.00 15.89
C GLU A 33 -2.24 20.54 15.47
N GLU A 34 -1.21 21.23 15.96
CA GLU A 34 0.18 20.91 15.69
C GLU A 34 0.67 19.80 16.61
N VAL A 35 1.21 18.72 16.05
CA VAL A 35 1.59 17.50 16.76
C VAL A 35 2.92 16.94 16.26
N PRO A 36 3.72 16.30 17.12
CA PRO A 36 4.86 15.50 16.67
C PRO A 36 4.36 14.17 16.08
N LEU A 37 4.81 13.83 14.88
CA LEU A 37 4.61 12.52 14.27
C LEU A 37 5.95 11.80 14.10
N GLU A 38 6.03 10.57 14.59
CA GLU A 38 7.18 9.68 14.40
C GLU A 38 7.01 8.88 13.10
N VAL A 39 7.97 9.03 12.18
CA VAL A 39 8.10 8.23 10.95
C VAL A 39 9.36 7.39 11.04
N LEU A 40 9.25 6.10 10.76
CA LEU A 40 10.39 5.19 10.77
C LEU A 40 11.02 5.06 9.38
N LEU A 41 12.34 4.98 9.34
CA LEU A 41 13.05 4.48 8.16
C LEU A 41 12.99 2.94 8.15
N SER A 42 13.31 2.32 7.02
CA SER A 42 13.26 0.85 6.87
C SER A 42 14.20 0.08 7.81
N ASN A 43 15.21 0.74 8.39
CA ASN A 43 16.10 0.17 9.41
C ASN A 43 15.63 0.44 10.86
N GLY A 44 14.44 1.02 11.06
CA GLY A 44 13.89 1.36 12.37
C GLY A 44 14.33 2.69 12.95
N GLN A 45 15.22 3.44 12.27
CA GLN A 45 15.59 4.79 12.70
C GLN A 45 14.36 5.71 12.71
N LYS A 46 14.21 6.48 13.78
CA LYS A 46 13.10 7.41 13.98
C LYS A 46 13.40 8.79 13.40
N VAL A 47 12.43 9.33 12.68
CA VAL A 47 12.40 10.71 12.19
C VAL A 47 11.14 11.37 12.76
N THR A 48 11.31 12.30 13.68
CA THR A 48 10.20 13.06 14.26
C THR A 48 10.05 14.38 13.52
N VAL A 49 8.85 14.60 12.99
CA VAL A 49 8.45 15.83 12.30
C VAL A 49 7.28 16.46 13.03
N THR A 50 7.20 17.79 13.00
CA THR A 50 6.06 18.52 13.51
C THR A 50 5.10 18.78 12.34
N ILE A 51 3.84 18.35 12.48
CA ILE A 51 2.82 18.40 11.44
C ILE A 51 1.49 18.89 12.03
N LEU A 52 0.52 19.22 11.20
CA LEU A 52 -0.87 19.34 11.63
C LEU A 52 -1.55 17.96 11.60
N THR A 53 -2.47 17.70 12.53
CA THR A 53 -3.35 16.51 12.48
C THR A 53 -4.18 16.41 11.19
N SER A 54 -4.33 17.53 10.48
CA SER A 54 -5.01 17.68 9.18
C SER A 54 -4.10 17.62 7.96
N ASP A 55 -2.78 17.47 8.14
CA ASP A 55 -1.83 17.36 7.04
C ASP A 55 -2.05 16.06 6.27
N GLN A 56 -1.97 16.16 4.94
CA GLN A 56 -2.10 15.03 4.01
C GLN A 56 -0.81 14.25 3.88
N THR A 57 -0.89 13.10 3.21
CA THR A 57 0.29 12.25 2.97
C THR A 57 1.46 12.99 2.33
N GLU A 58 1.21 13.88 1.37
CA GLU A 58 2.28 14.65 0.71
C GLU A 58 2.89 15.69 1.66
N ASP A 59 2.06 16.44 2.40
CA ASP A 59 2.53 17.42 3.41
C ASP A 59 3.48 16.76 4.42
N VAL A 60 3.12 15.57 4.92
CA VAL A 60 3.95 14.79 5.85
C VAL A 60 5.20 14.24 5.16
N LEU A 61 5.11 13.78 3.91
CA LEU A 61 6.25 13.28 3.15
C LEU A 61 7.28 14.39 2.90
N GLU A 62 6.83 15.59 2.53
CA GLU A 62 7.67 16.79 2.37
C GLU A 62 8.32 17.20 3.69
N ALA A 63 7.57 17.19 4.81
CA ALA A 63 8.13 17.48 6.13
C ALA A 63 9.23 16.48 6.52
N VAL A 64 9.04 15.19 6.23
CA VAL A 64 10.06 14.14 6.47
C VAL A 64 11.26 14.33 5.55
N ALA A 65 11.03 14.61 4.26
CA ALA A 65 12.10 14.85 3.29
C ALA A 65 12.96 16.06 3.70
N SER A 66 12.32 17.18 4.07
CA SER A 66 12.98 18.37 4.58
C SER A 66 13.79 18.06 5.85
N LYS A 67 13.23 17.27 6.78
CA LYS A 67 13.94 16.86 8.01
C LYS A 67 15.18 16.01 7.74
N LEU A 68 15.21 15.30 6.62
CA LEU A 68 16.31 14.42 6.20
C LEU A 68 17.30 15.11 5.22
N ASP A 69 17.06 16.37 4.86
CA ASP A 69 17.75 17.07 3.77
C ASP A 69 17.70 16.31 2.43
N LEU A 70 16.59 15.60 2.17
CA LEU A 70 16.36 14.90 0.90
C LEU A 70 15.99 15.93 -0.19
N PRO A 71 16.72 15.98 -1.33
CA PRO A 71 16.39 16.88 -2.43
C PRO A 71 14.96 16.69 -2.95
N GLU A 72 14.30 17.80 -3.29
CA GLU A 72 12.89 17.85 -3.73
C GLU A 72 12.63 16.94 -4.94
N ASP A 73 13.58 16.86 -5.86
CA ASP A 73 13.50 16.03 -7.05
C ASP A 73 13.54 14.53 -6.76
N LEU A 74 14.00 14.13 -5.57
CA LEU A 74 14.01 12.74 -5.09
C LEU A 74 12.80 12.37 -4.22
N VAL A 75 12.01 13.32 -3.75
CA VAL A 75 10.89 13.05 -2.80
C VAL A 75 9.93 12.01 -3.36
N GLY A 76 9.53 12.14 -4.62
CA GLY A 76 8.56 11.24 -5.23
C GLY A 76 9.06 9.80 -5.47
N TYR A 77 10.35 9.52 -5.32
CA TYR A 77 10.88 8.15 -5.33
C TYR A 77 10.50 7.39 -4.05
N PHE A 78 10.13 8.09 -2.98
CA PHE A 78 9.76 7.53 -1.70
C PHE A 78 8.25 7.65 -1.46
N SER A 79 7.74 6.89 -0.50
CA SER A 79 6.36 7.00 -0.04
C SER A 79 6.25 6.63 1.42
N LEU A 80 5.15 7.07 2.03
CA LEU A 80 4.77 6.67 3.38
C LEU A 80 3.89 5.42 3.34
N PHE A 81 4.19 4.47 4.22
CA PHE A 81 3.45 3.23 4.37
C PHE A 81 2.96 3.10 5.81
N LEU A 82 1.74 2.59 5.97
CA LEU A 82 1.25 2.11 7.25
C LEU A 82 1.67 0.65 7.40
N ALA A 83 2.38 0.34 8.47
CA ALA A 83 2.85 -1.01 8.77
C ALA A 83 2.63 -1.35 10.24
N ARG A 84 2.57 -2.64 10.53
CA ARG A 84 2.61 -3.17 11.89
C ARG A 84 4.03 -3.63 12.21
N GLU A 85 4.57 -3.19 13.32
CA GLU A 85 5.84 -3.66 13.88
C GLU A 85 5.59 -4.88 14.78
N ALA A 86 6.22 -6.00 14.45
CA ALA A 86 6.21 -7.22 15.24
C ALA A 86 7.22 -7.15 16.40
N LYS A 87 7.16 -8.10 17.33
CA LYS A 87 8.00 -8.12 18.54
C LYS A 87 9.49 -8.26 18.27
N ASP A 88 9.86 -8.85 17.14
CA ASP A 88 11.23 -8.99 16.65
C ASP A 88 11.70 -7.77 15.83
N GLY A 89 10.87 -6.72 15.76
CA GLY A 89 11.12 -5.53 14.95
C GLY A 89 10.79 -5.71 13.46
N ALA A 90 10.24 -6.87 13.05
CA ALA A 90 9.78 -7.10 11.68
C ALA A 90 8.64 -6.15 11.31
N PHE A 91 8.57 -5.69 10.05
CA PHE A 91 7.49 -4.82 9.58
C PHE A 91 6.56 -5.57 8.63
N SER A 92 5.28 -5.57 8.95
CA SER A 92 4.21 -6.13 8.13
C SER A 92 3.43 -4.98 7.50
N PHE A 93 3.70 -4.72 6.22
CA PHE A 93 3.14 -3.59 5.48
C PHE A 93 1.65 -3.80 5.18
N LEU A 94 0.80 -2.88 5.65
CA LEU A 94 -0.65 -2.99 5.51
C LEU A 94 -1.17 -2.29 4.25
N ARG A 95 -0.57 -1.13 3.92
CA ARG A 95 -0.87 -0.35 2.72
C ARG A 95 0.08 0.84 2.58
N LYS A 96 0.28 1.30 1.35
CA LYS A 96 0.82 2.64 1.05
C LYS A 96 -0.23 3.69 1.41
N LEU A 97 0.16 4.77 2.07
CA LEU A 97 -0.73 5.91 2.32
C LEU A 97 -1.00 6.65 1.01
N GLN A 98 -2.26 7.02 0.81
CA GLN A 98 -2.73 7.70 -0.40
C GLN A 98 -2.79 9.21 -0.18
N GLU A 99 -2.78 9.98 -1.27
CA GLU A 99 -2.70 11.45 -1.22
C GLU A 99 -3.79 12.09 -0.33
N PHE A 100 -5.03 11.57 -0.37
CA PHE A 100 -6.16 12.08 0.42
C PHE A 100 -6.14 11.68 1.90
N GLU A 101 -5.23 10.80 2.31
CA GLU A 101 -5.19 10.31 3.69
C GLU A 101 -4.49 11.30 4.61
N LEU A 102 -4.89 11.27 5.88
CA LEU A 102 -4.24 12.02 6.94
C LEU A 102 -3.35 11.06 7.73
N PRO A 103 -2.01 11.08 7.59
CA PRO A 103 -1.13 10.07 8.20
C PRO A 103 -1.28 9.98 9.72
N TYR A 104 -1.44 11.12 10.39
CA TYR A 104 -1.69 11.17 11.84
C TYR A 104 -2.95 10.41 12.23
N VAL A 105 -4.08 10.67 11.56
CA VAL A 105 -5.36 10.00 11.81
C VAL A 105 -5.27 8.51 11.46
N SER A 106 -4.60 8.19 10.36
CA SER A 106 -4.44 6.82 9.86
C SER A 106 -3.76 5.90 10.86
N VAL A 107 -2.74 6.39 11.57
CA VAL A 107 -2.02 5.59 12.57
C VAL A 107 -2.69 5.63 13.95
N THR A 108 -3.17 6.81 14.39
CA THR A 108 -3.74 6.97 15.75
C THR A 108 -5.11 6.32 15.91
N SER A 109 -5.94 6.28 14.86
CA SER A 109 -7.26 5.64 14.88
C SER A 109 -7.21 4.13 15.16
N LEU A 110 -6.06 3.49 14.93
CA LEU A 110 -5.84 2.07 15.21
C LEU A 110 -5.62 1.78 16.71
N ARG A 111 -5.38 2.82 17.53
CA ARG A 111 -5.26 2.75 18.99
C ARG A 111 -4.30 1.66 19.47
N SER A 112 -3.20 1.45 18.74
CA SER A 112 -2.16 0.49 19.11
C SER A 112 -0.79 1.04 18.73
N PRO A 113 0.19 0.97 19.64
CA PRO A 113 1.55 1.46 19.38
C PRO A 113 2.32 0.59 18.38
N GLU A 114 1.82 -0.61 18.06
CA GLU A 114 2.42 -1.52 17.07
C GLU A 114 2.33 -0.95 15.65
N TYR A 115 1.39 -0.05 15.36
CA TYR A 115 1.26 0.54 14.02
C TYR A 115 2.16 1.76 13.87
N LYS A 116 2.90 1.78 12.78
CA LYS A 116 3.92 2.79 12.46
C LYS A 116 3.71 3.34 11.05
N ILE A 117 4.12 4.58 10.86
CA ILE A 117 4.33 5.15 9.52
C ILE A 117 5.80 4.92 9.13
N ILE A 118 6.03 4.38 7.94
CA ILE A 118 7.36 4.02 7.43
C ILE A 118 7.64 4.75 6.12
N LEU A 119 8.80 5.40 6.01
CA LEU A 119 9.36 5.90 4.76
C LEU A 119 10.11 4.77 4.04
N ARG A 120 9.75 4.49 2.79
CA ARG A 120 10.41 3.47 1.96
C ARG A 120 10.42 3.88 0.49
N LYS A 121 11.41 3.40 -0.29
CA LYS A 121 11.42 3.56 -1.75
C LYS A 121 10.15 2.95 -2.35
N SER A 122 9.60 3.57 -3.38
CA SER A 122 8.24 3.30 -3.88
C SER A 122 8.15 3.02 -5.39
N TYR A 123 9.27 2.63 -6.00
CA TYR A 123 9.40 2.21 -7.38
C TYR A 123 9.94 0.76 -7.45
N TRP A 124 9.74 0.09 -8.59
CA TRP A 124 10.03 -1.34 -8.76
C TRP A 124 11.29 -1.62 -9.56
N ASP A 125 11.55 -0.85 -10.61
CA ASP A 125 12.76 -1.03 -11.43
C ASP A 125 13.99 -0.43 -10.77
N SER A 126 15.02 -1.28 -10.62
CA SER A 126 16.30 -0.91 -10.03
C SER A 126 17.11 0.06 -10.88
N SER A 127 16.78 0.26 -12.15
CA SER A 127 17.39 1.31 -12.97
C SER A 127 17.19 2.71 -12.37
N TYR A 128 16.10 2.92 -11.63
CA TYR A 128 15.83 4.17 -10.91
C TYR A 128 16.68 4.35 -9.65
N ASP A 129 17.35 3.30 -9.16
CA ASP A 129 18.30 3.47 -8.06
C ASP A 129 19.46 4.39 -8.47
N ASP A 130 19.80 4.47 -9.77
CA ASP A 130 20.89 5.32 -10.27
C ASP A 130 20.63 6.79 -9.94
N ASP A 131 19.41 7.25 -10.23
CA ASP A 131 18.94 8.61 -9.94
C ASP A 131 19.04 8.91 -8.43
N VAL A 132 18.60 7.97 -7.60
CA VAL A 132 18.54 8.15 -6.14
C VAL A 132 19.94 8.10 -5.51
N MET A 133 20.84 7.28 -6.05
CA MET A 133 22.22 7.13 -5.58
C MET A 133 23.13 8.30 -5.96
N GLU A 134 22.72 9.18 -6.90
CA GLU A 134 23.46 10.41 -7.23
C GLU A 134 23.55 11.37 -6.03
N GLN A 135 22.51 11.38 -5.18
CA GLN A 135 22.47 12.23 -3.99
C GLN A 135 22.86 11.45 -2.74
N ARG A 136 23.66 12.07 -1.87
CA ARG A 136 24.17 11.43 -0.64
C ARG A 136 23.05 10.92 0.27
N VAL A 137 21.98 11.71 0.45
CA VAL A 137 20.84 11.33 1.30
C VAL A 137 20.07 10.17 0.67
N GLY A 138 19.78 10.22 -0.63
CA GLY A 138 19.14 9.13 -1.37
C GLY A 138 19.94 7.82 -1.30
N LEU A 139 21.27 7.88 -1.52
CA LEU A 139 22.18 6.75 -1.36
C LEU A 139 22.11 6.15 0.06
N ASN A 140 22.08 7.00 1.09
CA ASN A 140 21.99 6.54 2.48
C ASN A 140 20.66 5.85 2.78
N LEU A 141 19.54 6.38 2.27
CA LEU A 141 18.21 5.79 2.45
C LEU A 141 18.11 4.43 1.76
N LEU A 142 18.55 4.33 0.50
CA LEU A 142 18.58 3.05 -0.22
C LEU A 142 19.50 2.04 0.45
N TYR A 143 20.67 2.47 0.91
CA TYR A 143 21.61 1.61 1.62
C TYR A 143 20.99 1.06 2.91
N ALA A 144 20.43 1.93 3.75
CA ALA A 144 19.79 1.54 5.01
C ALA A 144 18.62 0.57 4.80
N GLN A 145 17.82 0.82 3.76
CA GLN A 145 16.74 -0.10 3.36
C GLN A 145 17.31 -1.47 2.92
N THR A 146 18.32 -1.46 2.05
CA THR A 146 18.90 -2.69 1.49
C THR A 146 19.54 -3.56 2.57
N VAL A 147 20.25 -2.96 3.54
CA VAL A 147 20.81 -3.67 4.69
C VAL A 147 19.68 -4.33 5.49
N SER A 148 18.64 -3.58 5.83
CA SER A 148 17.47 -4.10 6.58
C SER A 148 16.78 -5.25 5.83
N ASP A 149 16.61 -5.13 4.51
CA ASP A 149 15.99 -6.16 3.67
C ASP A 149 16.84 -7.45 3.62
N ILE A 150 18.18 -7.36 3.66
CA ILE A 150 19.09 -8.51 3.77
C ILE A 150 19.00 -9.15 5.16
N GLU A 151 19.10 -8.34 6.22
CA GLU A 151 19.04 -8.81 7.61
C GLU A 151 17.72 -9.53 7.94
N ARG A 152 16.62 -9.08 7.32
CA ARG A 152 15.28 -9.67 7.48
C ARG A 152 15.02 -10.85 6.53
N GLY A 153 15.98 -11.22 5.70
CA GLY A 153 15.84 -12.31 4.72
C GLY A 153 14.75 -12.03 3.67
N TRP A 154 14.53 -10.77 3.32
CA TRP A 154 13.75 -10.37 2.15
C TRP A 154 14.59 -10.55 0.89
N ILE A 155 15.84 -10.10 0.94
CA ILE A 155 16.85 -10.36 -0.09
C ILE A 155 17.61 -11.63 0.29
N LEU A 156 17.68 -12.60 -0.62
CA LEU A 156 18.37 -13.86 -0.37
C LEU A 156 19.84 -13.75 -0.74
N VAL A 157 20.70 -14.12 0.21
CA VAL A 157 22.16 -14.03 0.08
C VAL A 157 22.81 -15.37 0.38
N THR A 158 23.78 -15.76 -0.44
CA THR A 158 24.66 -16.90 -0.14
C THR A 158 25.70 -16.52 0.91
N LYS A 159 26.37 -17.52 1.51
CA LYS A 159 27.45 -17.27 2.48
C LYS A 159 28.58 -16.42 1.89
N GLU A 160 28.93 -16.64 0.63
CA GLU A 160 29.98 -15.88 -0.04
C GLU A 160 29.55 -14.43 -0.31
N GLN A 161 28.35 -14.22 -0.84
CA GLN A 161 27.80 -12.88 -1.05
C GLN A 161 27.68 -12.10 0.26
N HIS A 162 27.25 -12.77 1.34
CA HIS A 162 27.19 -12.16 2.67
C HIS A 162 28.58 -11.70 3.16
N ARG A 163 29.64 -12.47 2.90
CA ARG A 163 31.02 -12.08 3.22
C ARG A 163 31.46 -10.84 2.42
N GLN A 164 31.12 -10.79 1.14
CA GLN A 164 31.44 -9.64 0.27
C GLN A 164 30.70 -8.38 0.71
N LEU A 165 29.39 -8.48 0.97
CA LEU A 165 28.56 -7.39 1.49
C LEU A 165 29.10 -6.85 2.82
N LYS A 166 29.49 -7.74 3.73
CA LYS A 166 30.10 -7.35 5.01
C LYS A 166 31.41 -6.59 4.81
N SER A 167 32.28 -7.04 3.89
CA SER A 167 33.51 -6.32 3.56
C SER A 167 33.25 -4.92 2.97
N LEU A 168 32.22 -4.78 2.12
CA LEU A 168 31.81 -3.48 1.57
C LEU A 168 31.25 -2.54 2.64
N GLN A 169 30.49 -3.10 3.60
CA GLN A 169 29.99 -2.35 4.76
C GLN A 169 31.13 -1.86 5.67
N GLU A 170 32.14 -2.69 5.93
CA GLU A 170 33.35 -2.32 6.70
C GLU A 170 34.15 -1.21 6.00
N LYS A 171 34.19 -1.21 4.66
CA LYS A 171 34.82 -0.16 3.85
C LYS A 171 33.94 1.09 3.65
N VAL A 172 32.70 1.07 4.16
CA VAL A 172 31.69 2.14 3.97
C VAL A 172 31.39 2.42 2.49
N SER A 173 31.60 1.43 1.63
CA SER A 173 31.38 1.48 0.18
C SER A 173 29.91 1.26 -0.17
N LYS A 174 29.05 2.22 0.20
CA LYS A 174 27.58 2.08 0.11
C LYS A 174 27.08 1.88 -1.32
N LYS A 175 27.69 2.57 -2.29
CA LYS A 175 27.28 2.46 -3.70
C LYS A 175 27.58 1.07 -4.23
N GLU A 176 28.80 0.58 -4.03
CA GLU A 176 29.22 -0.77 -4.43
C GLU A 176 28.42 -1.86 -3.69
N PHE A 177 28.06 -1.63 -2.42
CA PHE A 177 27.16 -2.52 -1.67
C PHE A 177 25.80 -2.64 -2.37
N ILE A 178 25.18 -1.51 -2.74
CA ILE A 178 23.89 -1.53 -3.44
C ILE A 178 24.05 -2.17 -4.82
N ARG A 179 25.13 -1.90 -5.56
CA ARG A 179 25.40 -2.54 -6.85
C ARG A 179 25.49 -4.06 -6.75
N LEU A 180 26.17 -4.59 -5.72
CA LEU A 180 26.18 -6.02 -5.46
C LEU A 180 24.78 -6.51 -5.06
N ALA A 181 24.06 -5.77 -4.21
CA ALA A 181 22.72 -6.14 -3.79
C ALA A 181 21.72 -6.21 -4.95
N GLN A 182 21.83 -5.32 -5.95
CA GLN A 182 21.00 -5.32 -7.15
C GLN A 182 21.07 -6.63 -7.95
N THR A 183 22.15 -7.42 -7.80
CA THR A 183 22.29 -8.73 -8.47
C THR A 183 21.73 -9.89 -7.64
N LEU A 184 21.23 -9.64 -6.43
CA LEU A 184 20.77 -10.68 -5.51
C LEU A 184 19.29 -11.00 -5.71
N LYS A 185 18.93 -12.25 -5.39
CA LYS A 185 17.54 -12.71 -5.53
C LYS A 185 16.63 -11.93 -4.57
N TYR A 186 15.52 -11.44 -5.13
CA TYR A 186 14.53 -10.59 -4.47
C TYR A 186 14.98 -9.18 -4.10
N TYR A 187 16.09 -8.67 -4.66
CA TYR A 187 16.37 -7.24 -4.58
C TYR A 187 15.20 -6.41 -5.14
N GLY A 188 14.73 -5.42 -4.38
CA GLY A 188 13.61 -4.57 -4.77
C GLY A 188 12.22 -5.20 -4.56
N TYR A 189 12.13 -6.41 -4.01
CA TYR A 189 10.84 -7.04 -3.69
C TYR A 189 10.33 -6.57 -2.33
N LEU A 190 9.00 -6.56 -2.19
CA LEU A 190 8.30 -6.47 -0.92
C LEU A 190 7.79 -7.86 -0.54
N LYS A 191 8.23 -8.36 0.62
CA LYS A 191 7.87 -9.70 1.12
C LYS A 191 6.70 -9.60 2.09
N PHE A 192 5.76 -10.53 1.98
CA PHE A 192 4.56 -10.59 2.81
C PHE A 192 4.68 -11.67 3.88
N GLU A 193 3.86 -11.57 4.93
CA GLU A 193 3.75 -12.59 5.95
C GLU A 193 3.27 -13.93 5.35
N PRO A 194 3.65 -15.07 5.95
CA PRO A 194 3.11 -16.37 5.57
C PRO A 194 1.57 -16.35 5.55
N CYS A 195 1.00 -16.87 4.48
CA CYS A 195 -0.45 -16.85 4.23
C CYS A 195 -0.88 -18.10 3.45
N ILE A 196 -2.12 -18.12 2.95
CA ILE A 196 -2.71 -19.31 2.31
C ILE A 196 -3.06 -19.00 0.86
N THR A 197 -2.87 -19.97 -0.03
CA THR A 197 -3.31 -19.90 -1.42
C THR A 197 -4.06 -21.16 -1.86
N ASP A 198 -4.80 -21.04 -2.95
CA ASP A 198 -5.43 -22.17 -3.64
C ASP A 198 -4.58 -22.79 -4.77
N PHE A 199 -3.34 -22.32 -4.93
CA PHE A 199 -2.41 -22.77 -5.96
C PHE A 199 -1.10 -23.34 -5.38
N PRO A 200 -0.59 -24.50 -5.87
CA PRO A 200 -1.16 -25.33 -6.93
C PRO A 200 -2.36 -26.17 -6.46
N GLU A 201 -2.56 -26.26 -5.15
CA GLU A 201 -3.65 -26.99 -4.52
C GLU A 201 -4.29 -26.12 -3.41
N LYS A 202 -5.54 -26.43 -3.06
CA LYS A 202 -6.27 -25.66 -2.05
C LYS A 202 -5.64 -25.77 -0.66
N GLY A 203 -5.42 -24.61 -0.03
CA GLY A 203 -4.97 -24.55 1.35
C GLY A 203 -3.45 -24.62 1.53
N CYS A 204 -2.68 -24.50 0.45
CA CYS A 204 -1.22 -24.46 0.55
C CYS A 204 -0.75 -23.23 1.33
N GLN A 205 0.24 -23.43 2.20
CA GLN A 205 0.95 -22.34 2.86
C GLN A 205 1.88 -21.68 1.83
N VAL A 206 1.90 -20.35 1.80
CA VAL A 206 2.70 -19.59 0.84
C VAL A 206 3.30 -18.35 1.48
N ILE A 207 4.52 -18.03 1.06
CA ILE A 207 5.09 -16.70 1.23
C ILE A 207 5.08 -16.02 -0.12
N VAL A 208 4.41 -14.87 -0.21
CA VAL A 208 4.33 -14.08 -1.44
C VAL A 208 5.36 -12.96 -1.36
N SER A 209 6.02 -12.68 -2.48
CA SER A 209 6.89 -11.52 -2.65
C SER A 209 6.50 -10.79 -3.94
N ALA A 210 6.29 -9.48 -3.88
CA ALA A 210 5.96 -8.66 -5.04
C ALA A 210 7.16 -7.83 -5.47
N GLY A 211 7.50 -7.84 -6.76
CA GLY A 211 8.63 -7.08 -7.30
C GLY A 211 8.93 -7.50 -8.73
N ASN A 212 9.78 -6.77 -9.45
CA ASN A 212 10.21 -7.12 -10.82
C ASN A 212 9.04 -7.46 -11.78
N SER A 213 7.93 -6.73 -11.67
CA SER A 213 6.72 -6.99 -12.47
C SER A 213 6.14 -8.40 -12.31
N GLU A 214 6.26 -9.00 -11.12
CA GLU A 214 5.70 -10.31 -10.79
C GLU A 214 5.25 -10.42 -9.33
N LEU A 215 4.38 -11.39 -9.07
CA LEU A 215 4.22 -12.00 -7.75
C LEU A 215 4.95 -13.34 -7.74
N ASN A 216 5.96 -13.45 -6.89
CA ASN A 216 6.67 -14.70 -6.64
C ASN A 216 6.05 -15.42 -5.43
N PHE A 217 5.76 -16.70 -5.60
CA PHE A 217 5.16 -17.57 -4.61
C PHE A 217 6.18 -18.61 -4.18
N GLN A 218 6.50 -18.63 -2.89
CA GLN A 218 7.19 -19.75 -2.26
C GLN A 218 6.17 -20.61 -1.52
N VAL A 219 5.71 -21.67 -2.18
CA VAL A 219 4.62 -22.54 -1.71
C VAL A 219 5.19 -23.75 -1.00
N ARG A 220 4.66 -24.05 0.20
CA ARG A 220 4.90 -25.32 0.90
C ARG A 220 3.78 -26.28 0.56
N LEU A 221 4.12 -27.37 -0.12
CA LEU A 221 3.20 -28.46 -0.46
C LEU A 221 2.89 -29.34 0.75
N PRO A 222 1.81 -30.15 0.72
CA PRO A 222 1.51 -31.13 1.77
C PRO A 222 2.62 -32.16 2.01
N SER A 223 3.49 -32.38 1.02
CA SER A 223 4.68 -33.22 1.13
C SER A 223 5.86 -32.56 1.86
N GLU A 224 5.65 -31.39 2.46
CA GLU A 224 6.67 -30.50 3.07
C GLU A 224 7.71 -29.96 2.08
N GLN A 225 7.58 -30.28 0.79
CA GLN A 225 8.42 -29.71 -0.25
C GLN A 225 8.07 -28.25 -0.50
N ILE A 226 9.09 -27.40 -0.58
CA ILE A 226 8.95 -26.01 -0.98
C ILE A 226 9.16 -25.90 -2.48
N LYS A 227 8.15 -25.37 -3.19
CA LYS A 227 8.22 -25.03 -4.60
C LYS A 227 8.10 -23.54 -4.79
N GLU A 228 8.69 -23.04 -5.87
CA GLU A 228 8.62 -21.65 -6.25
C GLU A 228 7.86 -21.49 -7.57
N GLY A 229 7.01 -20.49 -7.65
CA GLY A 229 6.27 -20.12 -8.86
C GLY A 229 6.25 -18.61 -9.05
N SER A 230 6.29 -18.15 -10.30
CA SER A 230 6.27 -16.72 -10.62
C SER A 230 5.07 -16.39 -11.50
N PHE A 231 4.31 -15.39 -11.09
CA PHE A 231 3.16 -14.87 -11.81
C PHE A 231 3.48 -13.47 -12.35
N LYS A 232 3.74 -13.37 -13.64
CA LYS A 232 4.03 -12.10 -14.31
C LYS A 232 2.80 -11.20 -14.31
N VAL A 233 2.98 -9.93 -13.92
CA VAL A 233 1.90 -8.93 -13.91
C VAL A 233 1.28 -8.79 -15.30
N THR A 234 2.08 -8.84 -16.37
CA THR A 234 1.60 -8.73 -17.76
C THR A 234 0.64 -9.86 -18.15
N ARG A 235 0.69 -11.02 -17.51
CA ARG A 235 -0.19 -12.19 -17.76
C ARG A 235 -1.43 -12.22 -16.88
N MET A 236 -1.60 -11.26 -15.97
CA MET A 236 -2.80 -11.12 -15.15
C MET A 236 -3.84 -10.31 -15.92
N ARG A 237 -5.02 -10.86 -16.21
CA ARG A 237 -6.10 -10.13 -16.90
C ARG A 237 -6.72 -9.07 -16.00
N CYS A 238 -7.00 -9.46 -14.76
CA CYS A 238 -7.60 -8.61 -13.74
C CYS A 238 -7.34 -9.19 -12.35
N TRP A 239 -7.65 -8.42 -11.32
CA TRP A 239 -7.68 -8.90 -9.94
C TRP A 239 -8.81 -8.25 -9.13
N ARG A 240 -9.09 -8.81 -7.96
CA ARG A 240 -10.07 -8.28 -7.01
C ARG A 240 -9.63 -8.54 -5.58
N VAL A 241 -9.99 -7.63 -4.68
CA VAL A 241 -9.84 -7.81 -3.25
C VAL A 241 -11.23 -8.04 -2.65
N THR A 242 -11.39 -9.13 -1.90
CA THR A 242 -12.64 -9.48 -1.23
C THR A 242 -12.44 -9.57 0.27
N SER A 243 -13.50 -9.28 1.01
CA SER A 243 -13.54 -9.31 2.47
C SER A 243 -14.72 -10.18 2.89
N SER A 244 -14.52 -11.11 3.82
CA SER A 244 -15.63 -11.82 4.44
C SER A 244 -16.39 -10.88 5.38
N VAL A 245 -17.70 -11.15 5.54
CA VAL A 245 -18.48 -10.53 6.61
C VAL A 245 -17.94 -11.07 7.94
N PRO A 246 -17.76 -10.24 8.98
CA PRO A 246 -17.32 -10.73 10.27
C PRO A 246 -18.38 -11.68 10.85
N THR A 247 -18.08 -12.97 10.93
CA THR A 247 -18.98 -13.96 11.50
C THR A 247 -18.79 -13.98 13.01
N SER A 248 -19.78 -13.50 13.76
CA SER A 248 -19.82 -13.66 15.22
C SER A 248 -20.20 -15.10 15.58
N THR A 249 -19.28 -16.05 15.41
CA THR A 249 -19.48 -17.46 15.82
C THR A 249 -19.04 -17.71 17.26
N GLY A 250 -19.27 -16.73 18.15
CA GLY A 250 -19.10 -16.91 19.59
C GLY A 250 -20.41 -17.39 20.22
N PRO A 251 -20.38 -18.26 21.25
CA PRO A 251 -21.57 -18.56 22.04
C PRO A 251 -22.15 -17.26 22.64
N PRO A 252 -23.49 -17.15 22.76
CA PRO A 252 -24.14 -15.96 23.30
C PRO A 252 -23.62 -15.69 24.72
N GLY A 253 -22.95 -14.55 24.92
CA GLY A 253 -22.37 -14.14 26.21
C GLY A 253 -20.85 -14.03 26.25
N SER A 254 -20.13 -14.41 25.18
CA SER A 254 -18.70 -14.07 25.06
C SER A 254 -18.55 -12.58 24.71
N SER A 255 -17.62 -11.88 25.36
CA SER A 255 -17.24 -10.50 25.02
C SER A 255 -17.01 -10.39 23.51
N PRO A 256 -17.34 -9.28 22.83
CA PRO A 256 -17.13 -9.14 21.40
C PRO A 256 -15.62 -9.24 21.11
N GLY A 257 -15.14 -10.46 20.88
CA GLY A 257 -13.83 -10.71 20.33
C GLY A 257 -13.76 -10.03 18.98
N LYS A 258 -12.62 -9.41 18.67
CA LYS A 258 -12.36 -8.81 17.35
C LYS A 258 -12.78 -9.80 16.27
N ALA A 259 -13.90 -9.54 15.61
CA ALA A 259 -14.36 -10.40 14.54
C ALA A 259 -13.30 -10.35 13.43
N GLU A 260 -12.68 -11.51 13.16
CA GLU A 260 -11.56 -11.58 12.25
C GLU A 260 -12.08 -11.48 10.81
N VAL A 261 -11.71 -10.40 10.13
CA VAL A 261 -12.08 -10.16 8.74
C VAL A 261 -11.12 -10.93 7.86
N LYS A 262 -11.63 -11.92 7.12
CA LYS A 262 -10.83 -12.66 6.14
C LYS A 262 -10.72 -11.82 4.88
N LEU A 263 -9.49 -11.43 4.54
CA LEU A 263 -9.18 -10.73 3.30
C LEU A 263 -8.57 -11.69 2.28
N GLU A 264 -8.98 -11.52 1.02
CA GLU A 264 -8.49 -12.31 -0.11
C GLU A 264 -8.14 -11.39 -1.28
N LEU A 265 -7.04 -11.71 -1.96
CA LEU A 265 -6.71 -11.19 -3.29
C LEU A 265 -6.85 -12.34 -4.28
N ALA A 266 -7.72 -12.19 -5.27
CA ALA A 266 -7.80 -13.14 -6.37
C ALA A 266 -7.40 -12.45 -7.67
N PHE A 267 -6.56 -13.08 -8.47
CA PHE A 267 -6.17 -12.60 -9.80
C PHE A 267 -6.40 -13.68 -10.85
N GLU A 268 -6.79 -13.26 -12.04
CA GLU A 268 -7.02 -14.15 -13.16
C GLU A 268 -5.80 -14.18 -14.06
N TYR A 269 -5.18 -15.34 -14.16
CA TYR A 269 -3.88 -15.51 -14.79
C TYR A 269 -3.97 -16.33 -16.08
N LEU A 270 -3.31 -15.87 -17.14
CA LEU A 270 -3.14 -16.64 -18.37
C LEU A 270 -2.10 -17.73 -18.13
N MET A 271 -2.55 -18.97 -17.92
CA MET A 271 -1.69 -20.13 -17.64
C MET A 271 -0.97 -20.62 -18.90
N SER A 272 -1.69 -20.63 -20.01
CA SER A 272 -1.22 -20.95 -21.35
C SER A 272 -2.15 -20.26 -22.35
N LYS A 273 -1.83 -20.32 -23.65
CA LYS A 273 -2.72 -19.82 -24.71
C LYS A 273 -4.18 -20.24 -24.47
N ASP A 274 -5.07 -19.26 -24.46
CA ASP A 274 -6.52 -19.39 -24.25
C ASP A 274 -6.97 -20.05 -22.93
N ARG A 275 -6.06 -20.23 -21.95
CA ARG A 275 -6.36 -20.83 -20.65
C ARG A 275 -6.15 -19.82 -19.52
N LEU A 276 -7.23 -19.17 -19.12
CA LEU A 276 -7.27 -18.32 -17.92
C LEU A 276 -7.65 -19.14 -16.68
N GLN A 277 -7.02 -18.85 -15.55
CA GLN A 277 -7.30 -19.49 -14.27
C GLN A 277 -7.23 -18.46 -13.14
N TRP A 278 -8.21 -18.49 -12.23
CA TRP A 278 -8.15 -17.70 -11.01
C TRP A 278 -7.19 -18.34 -10.01
N VAL A 279 -6.34 -17.51 -9.41
CA VAL A 279 -5.48 -17.84 -8.27
C VAL A 279 -5.85 -16.92 -7.12
N THR A 280 -6.07 -17.49 -5.95
CA THR A 280 -6.52 -16.78 -4.75
C THR A 280 -5.45 -16.84 -3.66
N ILE A 281 -5.17 -15.70 -3.05
CA ILE A 281 -4.33 -15.54 -1.86
C ILE A 281 -5.26 -15.07 -0.73
N THR A 282 -5.40 -15.88 0.32
CA THR A 282 -6.00 -15.46 1.58
C THR A 282 -4.90 -14.87 2.46
N SER A 283 -4.93 -13.56 2.69
CA SER A 283 -3.92 -12.85 3.49
C SER A 283 -4.52 -11.60 4.13
N PRO A 284 -4.20 -11.29 5.41
CA PRO A 284 -4.49 -9.98 6.01
C PRO A 284 -3.91 -8.79 5.21
N GLN A 285 -2.89 -9.05 4.38
CA GLN A 285 -2.22 -8.05 3.54
C GLN A 285 -2.73 -8.02 2.08
N ALA A 286 -3.92 -8.59 1.79
CA ALA A 286 -4.49 -8.61 0.43
C ALA A 286 -4.59 -7.21 -0.22
N ILE A 287 -4.92 -6.19 0.58
CA ILE A 287 -4.97 -4.79 0.10
C ILE A 287 -3.58 -4.32 -0.32
N MET A 288 -2.54 -4.59 0.47
CA MET A 288 -1.17 -4.21 0.13
C MET A 288 -0.67 -4.96 -1.12
N LEU A 289 -1.00 -6.25 -1.25
CA LEU A 289 -0.71 -7.01 -2.47
C LEU A 289 -1.36 -6.37 -3.71
N SER A 290 -2.65 -5.98 -3.61
CA SER A 290 -3.34 -5.28 -4.70
C SER A 290 -2.71 -3.92 -5.02
N ILE A 291 -2.24 -3.18 -4.01
CA ILE A 291 -1.53 -1.91 -4.21
C ILE A 291 -0.20 -2.16 -4.94
N CYS A 292 0.51 -3.25 -4.64
CA CYS A 292 1.74 -3.60 -5.32
C CYS A 292 1.48 -3.95 -6.80
N LEU A 293 0.45 -4.73 -7.09
CA LEU A 293 0.03 -5.03 -8.47
C LEU A 293 -0.27 -3.76 -9.25
N GLN A 294 -1.13 -2.89 -8.72
CA GLN A 294 -1.48 -1.62 -9.36
C GLN A 294 -0.22 -0.78 -9.63
N SER A 295 0.65 -0.64 -8.62
CA SER A 295 1.88 0.16 -8.73
C SER A 295 2.84 -0.38 -9.80
N MET A 296 2.98 -1.71 -9.92
CA MET A 296 3.79 -2.33 -10.97
C MET A 296 3.18 -2.09 -12.37
N VAL A 297 1.85 -2.18 -12.50
CA VAL A 297 1.14 -1.87 -13.76
C VAL A 297 1.34 -0.41 -14.14
N ASP A 298 1.14 0.52 -13.21
CA ASP A 298 1.31 1.95 -13.47
C ASP A 298 2.73 2.26 -13.97
N GLU A 299 3.77 1.68 -13.36
CA GLU A 299 5.16 1.83 -13.78
C GLU A 299 5.40 1.27 -15.19
N LEU A 300 4.87 0.08 -15.50
CA LEU A 300 4.97 -0.53 -16.84
C LEU A 300 4.29 0.34 -17.91
N MET A 301 3.13 0.91 -17.61
CA MET A 301 2.39 1.77 -18.54
C MET A 301 3.12 3.11 -18.79
N VAL A 302 3.75 3.67 -17.76
CA VAL A 302 4.61 4.87 -17.91
C VAL A 302 5.79 4.56 -18.83
N LYS A 303 6.44 3.41 -18.67
CA LYS A 303 7.57 3.00 -19.53
C LYS A 303 7.14 2.76 -20.96
N LYS A 304 6.03 2.03 -21.17
CA LYS A 304 5.50 1.70 -22.50
C LYS A 304 5.14 2.95 -23.31
N SER A 305 4.66 4.00 -22.64
CA SER A 305 4.33 5.28 -23.27
C SER A 305 5.55 6.19 -23.53
N GLY A 306 6.77 5.73 -23.24
CA GLY A 306 7.98 6.56 -23.31
C GLY A 306 8.00 7.68 -22.26
N GLY A 307 7.12 7.58 -21.26
CA GLY A 307 7.04 8.51 -20.15
C GLY A 307 8.25 8.39 -19.23
N SER A 308 8.59 9.49 -18.56
CA SER A 308 9.64 9.49 -17.55
C SER A 308 9.01 9.37 -16.17
N ILE A 309 9.44 8.37 -15.38
CA ILE A 309 9.02 8.26 -13.97
C ILE A 309 9.35 9.53 -13.18
N ARG A 310 10.47 10.21 -13.51
CA ARG A 310 10.85 11.52 -12.94
C ARG A 310 9.76 12.56 -13.15
N LYS A 311 9.02 12.52 -14.27
CA LYS A 311 7.88 13.41 -14.55
C LYS A 311 6.61 12.95 -13.84
N MET A 312 6.39 11.65 -13.68
CA MET A 312 5.29 11.09 -12.89
C MET A 312 5.40 11.54 -11.43
N PHE A 313 6.60 11.45 -10.86
CA PHE A 313 6.91 11.87 -9.50
C PHE A 313 6.91 13.40 -9.33
N ARG A 314 7.47 14.16 -10.28
CA ARG A 314 7.39 15.65 -10.25
C ARG A 314 5.98 16.20 -10.39
N ARG A 315 5.07 15.52 -11.11
CA ARG A 315 3.67 15.94 -11.20
C ARG A 315 2.95 15.87 -9.85
N ARG A 316 3.33 14.94 -8.95
CA ARG A 316 2.79 14.89 -7.58
C ARG A 316 3.24 16.10 -6.78
N ALA A 317 4.53 16.44 -6.80
CA ALA A 317 5.08 17.61 -6.12
C ALA A 317 4.48 18.94 -6.64
N ASN A 318 4.36 19.13 -7.96
CA ASN A 318 3.84 20.37 -8.54
C ASN A 318 2.31 20.53 -8.46
N GLY A 319 1.56 19.49 -8.10
CA GLY A 319 0.11 19.56 -7.88
C GLY A 319 -0.26 20.24 -6.56
N ALA A 320 0.69 20.33 -5.63
CA ALA A 320 0.58 21.05 -4.36
C ALA A 320 0.76 22.57 -4.57
N LEU A 321 -0.18 23.20 -5.29
CA LEU A 321 -0.25 24.65 -5.37
C LEU A 321 -0.68 25.23 -4.02
N ARG A 322 0.33 25.43 -3.16
CA ARG A 322 0.32 26.15 -1.88
C ARG A 322 -0.66 25.64 -0.83
N ARG A 323 -0.23 25.64 0.44
CA ARG A 323 -1.13 25.67 1.60
C ARG A 323 -2.24 26.66 1.28
N SER A 324 -3.44 26.15 0.98
CA SER A 324 -4.57 27.03 0.75
C SER A 324 -4.84 27.71 2.09
N ASP A 325 -4.70 29.04 2.14
CA ASP A 325 -5.01 29.89 3.31
C ASP A 325 -6.47 29.74 3.80
N SER A 326 -7.25 28.84 3.19
CA SER A 326 -8.59 28.44 3.58
C SER A 326 -8.64 27.49 4.79
N GLN A 327 -7.50 27.07 5.36
CA GLN A 327 -7.47 26.34 6.65
C GLN A 327 -7.56 27.28 7.88
N GLN A 328 -8.29 28.39 7.80
CA GLN A 328 -8.67 29.10 9.02
C GLN A 328 -9.65 28.24 9.83
N ALA A 329 -9.32 28.06 11.11
CA ALA A 329 -10.20 27.47 12.10
C ALA A 329 -11.58 28.14 12.01
N VAL A 330 -12.57 27.41 11.50
CA VAL A 330 -13.95 27.88 11.46
C VAL A 330 -14.42 27.99 12.90
N LYS A 331 -14.35 29.21 13.46
CA LYS A 331 -15.06 29.52 14.70
C LYS A 331 -16.55 29.34 14.42
N SER A 332 -17.19 28.51 15.23
CA SER A 332 -18.63 28.28 15.23
C SER A 332 -19.38 29.63 15.20
N PRO A 333 -20.44 29.82 14.41
CA PRO A 333 -21.27 31.01 14.52
C PRO A 333 -21.91 31.07 15.92
N PRO A 334 -22.19 32.26 16.48
CA PRO A 334 -22.87 32.35 17.76
C PRO A 334 -24.28 31.77 17.63
N LEU A 335 -24.66 30.97 18.64
CA LEU A 335 -26.00 30.41 18.78
C LEU A 335 -27.01 31.55 18.89
N LEU A 336 -27.86 31.70 17.87
CA LEU A 336 -29.09 32.48 17.98
C LEU A 336 -30.10 31.65 18.79
N GLU A 337 -30.59 32.23 19.89
CA GLU A 337 -31.75 31.71 20.64
C GLU A 337 -32.95 31.58 19.71
N SER A 338 -33.51 30.36 19.65
CA SER A 338 -34.77 30.07 18.97
C SER A 338 -35.96 30.44 19.85
N PRO A 339 -37.02 31.03 19.30
CA PRO A 339 -38.36 30.76 19.76
C PRO A 339 -39.02 29.66 18.93
N ASP A 340 -39.83 28.91 19.65
CA ASP A 340 -40.59 27.70 19.38
C ASP A 340 -41.26 27.48 18.01
N GLY A 341 -41.55 26.19 17.77
CA GLY A 341 -42.88 25.81 17.26
C GLY A 341 -42.93 25.10 15.91
N SER A 342 -42.95 23.77 15.96
CA SER A 342 -43.50 22.85 14.94
C SER A 342 -42.77 22.74 13.59
N ARG A 343 -41.92 21.71 13.46
CA ARG A 343 -41.72 20.96 12.22
C ARG A 343 -41.11 19.59 12.52
N GLU A 344 -41.64 18.57 11.85
CA GLU A 344 -41.30 17.15 11.99
C GLU A 344 -39.78 16.90 11.92
N PRO A 345 -39.26 15.86 12.62
CA PRO A 345 -37.83 15.59 12.62
C PRO A 345 -37.37 15.18 11.21
N MET A 346 -36.67 16.09 10.53
CA MET A 346 -35.89 15.77 9.35
C MET A 346 -34.85 14.72 9.73
N LEU A 347 -35.07 13.48 9.29
CA LEU A 347 -34.16 12.36 9.51
C LEU A 347 -32.79 12.71 8.92
N LYS A 348 -31.80 12.90 9.80
CA LYS A 348 -30.39 13.07 9.42
C LYS A 348 -29.95 11.91 8.53
N LEU A 349 -29.47 12.25 7.33
CA LEU A 349 -28.87 11.30 6.37
C LEU A 349 -27.57 10.65 6.91
N SER A 350 -27.06 11.11 8.06
CA SER A 350 -25.82 10.64 8.69
C SER A 350 -25.92 9.28 9.38
N SER A 351 -27.12 8.68 9.51
CA SER A 351 -27.29 7.33 10.08
C SER A 351 -27.15 6.20 9.05
N LYS A 352 -26.91 6.51 7.76
CA LYS A 352 -26.73 5.51 6.69
C LYS A 352 -25.28 5.32 6.22
N LEU A 353 -24.32 6.06 6.77
CA LEU A 353 -22.90 5.93 6.40
C LEU A 353 -22.09 5.03 7.35
N THR A 354 -22.68 4.54 8.43
CA THR A 354 -22.07 3.55 9.34
C THR A 354 -22.54 2.11 9.09
N SER A 355 -23.33 1.87 8.03
CA SER A 355 -23.74 0.52 7.65
C SER A 355 -23.81 0.37 6.13
N VAL A 356 -22.65 0.18 5.51
CA VAL A 356 -22.63 -0.54 4.21
C VAL A 356 -22.86 -2.01 4.52
N SER A 357 -24.13 -2.39 4.72
CA SER A 357 -24.55 -3.79 4.53
C SER A 357 -24.48 -4.08 3.04
N LEU A 358 -23.44 -4.81 2.63
CA LEU A 358 -23.41 -5.46 1.33
C LEU A 358 -24.49 -6.54 1.36
N ARG A 359 -25.47 -6.44 0.44
CA ARG A 359 -26.54 -7.44 0.29
C ARG A 359 -25.91 -8.82 0.10
N GLY A 360 -26.28 -9.76 0.97
CA GLY A 360 -25.92 -11.16 0.83
C GLY A 360 -26.52 -11.73 -0.45
N ILE A 361 -25.68 -12.44 -1.20
CA ILE A 361 -26.15 -13.32 -2.27
C ILE A 361 -26.36 -14.67 -1.60
N SER A 362 -27.62 -15.00 -1.33
CA SER A 362 -28.05 -16.33 -0.93
C SER A 362 -27.64 -17.32 -2.02
N HIS A 363 -27.04 -18.45 -1.64
CA HIS A 363 -26.79 -19.55 -2.57
C HIS A 363 -28.10 -20.05 -3.18
N SER A 364 -28.29 -19.80 -4.47
CA SER A 364 -29.07 -20.66 -5.36
C SER A 364 -28.30 -20.78 -6.68
N GLY A 365 -28.09 -22.02 -7.11
CA GLY A 365 -27.24 -22.32 -8.25
C GLY A 365 -27.81 -21.79 -9.56
N SER A 366 -27.03 -20.96 -10.24
CA SER A 366 -26.91 -20.91 -11.71
C SER A 366 -25.77 -19.95 -12.05
N ALA A 367 -24.83 -20.43 -12.86
CA ALA A 367 -23.65 -19.69 -13.27
C ALA A 367 -23.96 -18.87 -14.53
N SER A 368 -24.29 -17.60 -14.36
CA SER A 368 -24.18 -16.53 -15.37
C SER A 368 -24.76 -15.24 -14.78
N ASP A 369 -24.05 -14.13 -14.96
CA ASP A 369 -24.34 -12.75 -14.51
C ASP A 369 -24.03 -12.36 -13.06
N LEU A 370 -22.73 -12.14 -12.81
CA LEU A 370 -22.26 -11.15 -11.84
C LEU A 370 -21.61 -9.99 -12.62
N GLY A 371 -22.10 -8.77 -12.39
CA GLY A 371 -21.81 -7.59 -13.19
C GLY A 371 -20.32 -7.23 -13.27
N ALA A 372 -19.92 -6.72 -14.44
CA ALA A 372 -18.54 -6.38 -14.83
C ALA A 372 -17.85 -5.27 -14.00
N ASN A 373 -18.44 -4.77 -12.91
CA ASN A 373 -17.99 -3.56 -12.21
C ASN A 373 -17.13 -3.78 -10.95
N ASP A 374 -16.86 -5.03 -10.54
CA ASP A 374 -16.10 -5.32 -9.30
C ASP A 374 -14.65 -5.80 -9.54
N PHE A 375 -14.14 -5.70 -10.78
CA PHE A 375 -12.80 -6.17 -11.16
C PHE A 375 -11.84 -5.01 -11.43
N HIS A 376 -10.59 -5.13 -10.99
CA HIS A 376 -9.50 -4.24 -11.40
C HIS A 376 -8.96 -4.75 -12.74
N GLY A 377 -9.32 -4.08 -13.84
CA GLY A 377 -8.76 -4.39 -15.16
C GLY A 377 -7.25 -4.10 -15.21
N ASN A 378 -6.48 -5.01 -15.78
CA ASN A 378 -5.04 -4.81 -15.96
C ASN A 378 -4.71 -4.31 -17.37
N TYR A 379 -4.40 -3.02 -17.49
CA TYR A 379 -4.03 -2.41 -18.79
C TYR A 379 -2.72 -2.97 -19.37
N ALA A 380 -1.86 -3.58 -18.55
CA ALA A 380 -0.65 -4.25 -19.06
C ALA A 380 -0.96 -5.55 -19.82
N PHE A 381 -2.16 -6.13 -19.64
CA PHE A 381 -2.59 -7.38 -20.29
C PHE A 381 -2.87 -7.20 -21.79
N GLU A 382 -3.32 -6.03 -22.22
CA GLU A 382 -3.64 -5.75 -23.63
C GLU A 382 -2.39 -5.66 -24.53
N GLY A 383 -1.20 -5.72 -23.95
CA GLY A 383 0.09 -5.63 -24.65
C GLY A 383 0.82 -6.95 -24.88
N ILE A 384 0.23 -8.11 -24.56
CA ILE A 384 0.85 -9.43 -24.72
C ILE A 384 1.10 -9.69 -26.21
N GLY A 385 2.36 -9.88 -26.60
CA GLY A 385 2.74 -10.37 -27.93
C GLY A 385 2.81 -11.90 -27.97
N ASP A 386 2.96 -12.50 -29.16
CA ASP A 386 3.12 -13.96 -29.32
C ASP A 386 4.33 -14.52 -28.54
N GLU A 387 5.34 -13.70 -28.23
CA GLU A 387 6.51 -14.09 -27.43
C GLU A 387 6.22 -14.22 -25.92
N ASP A 388 5.10 -13.67 -25.45
CA ASP A 388 4.69 -13.68 -24.05
C ASP A 388 3.70 -14.83 -23.72
N LEU A 389 3.40 -15.73 -24.66
CA LEU A 389 2.38 -16.80 -24.57
C LEU A 389 2.89 -18.14 -24.02
#